data_AF-A0A4R5FS55-F1
#
_entry.id   AF-A0A4R5FS55-F1
#
_cell.length_a   1.000
_cell.length_b   1.000
_cell.length_c   1.000
_cell.angle_alpha   90.00
_cell.angle_beta   90.00
_cell.angle_gamma   90.00
#
_symmetry.space_group_name_H-M   'P 1'
#
loop_
_entity.id
_entity.type
_entity.pdbx_description
1 polymer ?
#
loop_
_entity_poly.entity_id
_entity_poly.type
_entity_poly.pdbx_seq_one_letter_code
_entity_poly.pdbx_strand_id
1 'polypeptide(L)'
;MTTFVAPYFSNPEIDYVYKANITVYGNELTGIFIAKKINDTTHRVVFTTEFGNKLLDFEISETDFKVNSIVEELDKKILVNTLKTDFRLLLRNQFLINEQFENATDKVYKSKDGNRFNTLFVSKVGEKLYKIVHSSKTKEKININFVSENNIFAEKIVIQHQNIKLRIELNYFKQ
;
A
#
# COMPACT_ATOMS: atom_id res chain seq x y z
N MET A 1 1.34 -5.02 -24.56
CA MET A 1 0.91 -4.07 -23.51
C MET A 1 2.07 -3.89 -22.56
N THR A 2 2.36 -2.66 -22.14
CA THR A 2 3.48 -2.37 -21.23
C THR A 2 3.00 -2.51 -19.79
N THR A 3 3.79 -3.18 -18.96
CA THR A 3 3.51 -3.38 -17.53
C THR A 3 4.60 -2.70 -16.71
N PHE A 4 4.21 -1.97 -15.67
CA PHE A 4 5.13 -1.51 -14.64
C PHE A 4 5.08 -2.50 -13.46
N VAL A 5 6.26 -2.94 -13.00
CA VAL A 5 6.39 -3.84 -11.85
C VAL A 5 6.80 -3.01 -10.63
N ALA A 6 5.96 -3.00 -9.60
CA ALA A 6 6.27 -2.29 -8.36
C ALA A 6 7.38 -3.02 -7.60
N PRO A 7 8.40 -2.30 -7.10
CA PRO A 7 9.56 -2.93 -6.49
C PRO A 7 9.29 -3.48 -5.08
N TYR A 8 8.47 -2.78 -4.29
CA TYR A 8 8.21 -3.09 -2.89
C TYR A 8 7.29 -4.31 -2.70
N PHE A 9 7.46 -5.03 -1.59
CA PHE A 9 6.62 -6.19 -1.21
C PHE A 9 6.64 -7.35 -2.23
N SER A 10 7.63 -7.42 -3.10
CA SER A 10 7.67 -8.37 -4.22
C SER A 10 8.41 -9.68 -3.90
N ASN A 11 9.31 -9.68 -2.90
CA ASN A 11 10.16 -10.81 -2.56
C ASN A 11 9.45 -11.80 -1.61
N PRO A 12 9.24 -13.08 -2.00
CA PRO A 12 8.56 -14.07 -1.16
C PRO A 12 9.37 -14.55 0.05
N GLU A 13 10.69 -14.37 0.03
CA GLU A 13 11.59 -14.80 1.12
C GLU A 13 11.66 -13.77 2.26
N ILE A 14 11.03 -12.61 2.10
CA ILE A 14 11.10 -11.49 3.04
C ILE A 14 9.76 -11.26 3.72
N ASP A 15 9.79 -11.17 5.04
CA ASP A 15 8.69 -10.62 5.84
C ASP A 15 8.92 -9.12 5.99
N TYR A 16 8.01 -8.32 5.45
CA TYR A 16 8.11 -6.87 5.47
C TYR A 16 7.46 -6.32 6.74
N VAL A 17 8.28 -5.92 7.71
CA VAL A 17 7.85 -5.51 9.05
C VAL A 17 8.01 -4.01 9.25
N TYR A 18 6.94 -3.35 9.70
CA TYR A 18 6.88 -1.90 9.91
C TYR A 18 6.24 -1.56 11.25
N LYS A 19 6.73 -0.52 11.93
CA LYS A 19 5.94 0.20 12.92
C LYS A 19 4.86 0.99 12.19
N ALA A 20 3.61 0.71 12.52
CA ALA A 20 2.47 1.37 11.93
C ALA A 20 1.81 2.34 12.92
N ASN A 21 1.43 3.50 12.42
CA ASN A 21 0.48 4.41 13.07
C ASN A 21 -0.68 4.64 12.10
N ILE A 22 -1.88 4.29 12.53
CA ILE A 22 -3.12 4.46 11.78
C ILE A 22 -3.94 5.53 12.50
N THR A 23 -4.11 6.70 11.87
CA THR A 23 -4.94 7.79 12.39
C THR A 23 -6.28 7.82 11.65
N VAL A 24 -7.39 7.72 12.37
CA VAL A 24 -8.75 7.68 11.81
C VAL A 24 -9.69 8.57 12.62
N TYR A 25 -10.20 9.63 12.00
CA TYR A 25 -11.12 10.60 12.62
C TYR A 25 -10.67 11.13 13.99
N GLY A 26 -9.35 11.27 14.18
CA GLY A 26 -8.75 11.75 15.44
C GLY A 26 -8.38 10.66 16.45
N ASN A 27 -8.71 9.40 16.16
CA ASN A 27 -8.22 8.26 16.94
C ASN A 27 -6.92 7.74 16.33
N GLU A 28 -6.00 7.27 17.16
CA GLU A 28 -4.75 6.66 16.72
C GLU A 28 -4.67 5.20 17.16
N LEU A 29 -4.18 4.36 16.26
CA LEU A 29 -3.91 2.95 16.51
C LEU A 29 -2.46 2.67 16.08
N THR A 30 -1.62 2.34 17.05
CA THR A 30 -0.22 2.01 16.83
C THR A 30 0.02 0.50 16.97
N GLY A 31 1.01 -0.01 16.25
CA GLY A 31 1.35 -1.43 16.31
C GLY A 31 2.38 -1.85 15.27
N ILE A 32 2.46 -3.14 15.02
CA ILE A 32 3.37 -3.73 14.02
C ILE A 32 2.55 -4.22 12.83
N PHE A 33 2.86 -3.69 11.64
CA PHE A 33 2.34 -4.15 10.36
C PHE A 33 3.33 -5.11 9.73
N ILE A 34 2.83 -6.26 9.29
CA ILE A 34 3.61 -7.31 8.65
C ILE A 34 2.92 -7.66 7.32
N ALA A 35 3.66 -7.56 6.21
CA ALA A 35 3.21 -8.06 4.92
C ALA A 35 4.17 -9.15 4.43
N LYS A 36 3.62 -10.29 4.01
CA LYS A 36 4.37 -11.40 3.41
C LYS A 36 3.72 -11.81 2.11
N LYS A 37 4.49 -11.96 1.04
CA LYS A 37 4.01 -12.57 -0.20
C LYS A 37 3.94 -14.08 -0.01
N ILE A 38 2.73 -14.65 0.00
CA ILE A 38 2.50 -16.08 0.30
C ILE A 38 2.34 -16.94 -0.96
N ASN A 39 2.10 -16.32 -2.11
CA ASN A 39 2.19 -16.92 -3.44
C ASN A 39 2.35 -15.81 -4.50
N ASP A 40 2.30 -16.15 -5.78
CA ASP A 40 2.53 -15.19 -6.89
C ASP A 40 1.63 -13.94 -6.87
N THR A 41 0.40 -14.07 -6.39
CA THR A 41 -0.63 -13.03 -6.48
C THR A 41 -1.18 -12.57 -5.13
N THR A 42 -0.95 -13.33 -4.06
CA THR A 42 -1.52 -13.10 -2.73
C THR A 42 -0.45 -12.72 -1.72
N HIS A 43 -0.77 -11.70 -0.94
CA HIS A 43 -0.06 -11.31 0.26
C HIS A 43 -0.90 -11.61 1.49
N ARG A 44 -0.25 -12.03 2.57
CA ARG A 44 -0.83 -12.02 3.91
C ARG A 44 -0.42 -10.74 4.61
N VAL A 45 -1.40 -10.04 5.17
CA VAL A 45 -1.21 -8.83 5.97
C VAL A 45 -1.65 -9.12 7.39
N VAL A 46 -0.75 -8.92 8.34
CA VAL A 46 -1.03 -9.05 9.77
C VAL A 46 -0.72 -7.71 10.42
N PHE A 47 -1.62 -7.24 11.28
CA PHE A 47 -1.35 -6.09 12.13
C PHE A 47 -1.59 -6.48 13.59
N THR A 48 -0.59 -6.20 14.43
CA THR A 48 -0.57 -6.59 15.85
C THR A 48 -0.31 -5.38 16.72
N THR A 49 -0.63 -5.48 18.02
CA THR A 49 -0.06 -4.56 19.01
C THR A 49 1.46 -4.74 19.09
N GLU A 50 2.15 -3.82 19.76
CA GLU A 50 3.60 -3.94 20.01
C GLU A 50 3.96 -5.16 20.89
N PHE A 51 2.99 -5.67 21.67
CA PHE A 51 3.14 -6.90 22.47
C PHE A 51 2.80 -8.19 21.71
N GLY A 52 2.49 -8.10 20.41
CA GLY A 52 2.25 -9.26 19.55
C GLY A 52 0.82 -9.78 19.53
N ASN A 53 -0.13 -9.13 20.22
CA ASN A 53 -1.54 -9.49 20.12
C ASN A 53 -2.06 -9.14 18.71
N LYS A 54 -2.62 -10.14 18.02
CA LYS A 54 -3.11 -9.95 16.67
C LYS A 54 -4.41 -9.14 16.64
N LEU A 55 -4.41 -8.04 15.89
CA LEU A 55 -5.58 -7.16 15.72
C LEU A 55 -6.35 -7.48 14.43
N LEU A 56 -5.62 -7.81 13.36
CA LEU A 56 -6.19 -8.28 12.09
C LEU A 56 -5.23 -9.19 11.32
N ASP A 57 -5.79 -10.01 10.44
CA ASP A 57 -5.11 -10.98 9.58
C ASP A 57 -5.90 -11.10 8.28
N PHE A 58 -5.34 -10.59 7.19
CA PHE A 58 -5.96 -10.60 5.87
C PHE A 58 -5.10 -11.37 4.87
N GLU A 59 -5.76 -12.01 3.91
CA GLU A 59 -5.14 -12.43 2.65
C GLU A 59 -5.70 -11.53 1.54
N ILE A 60 -4.81 -10.95 0.74
CA ILE A 60 -5.14 -9.91 -0.24
C ILE A 60 -4.45 -10.24 -1.56
N SER A 61 -5.22 -10.27 -2.64
CA SER A 61 -4.71 -10.27 -4.01
C SER A 61 -5.35 -9.13 -4.81
N GLU A 62 -5.05 -9.02 -6.10
CA GLU A 62 -5.72 -8.02 -6.95
C GLU A 62 -7.24 -8.23 -7.03
N THR A 63 -7.69 -9.48 -7.00
CA THR A 63 -9.08 -9.86 -7.24
C THR A 63 -9.80 -10.43 -6.02
N ASP A 64 -9.07 -10.90 -5.01
CA ASP A 64 -9.64 -11.56 -3.83
C ASP A 64 -9.21 -10.91 -2.52
N PHE A 65 -10.05 -11.08 -1.51
CA PHE A 65 -9.84 -10.58 -0.16
C PHE A 65 -10.52 -11.49 0.85
N LYS A 66 -9.73 -12.03 1.77
CA LYS A 66 -10.19 -12.91 2.83
C LYS A 66 -9.75 -12.35 4.19
N VAL A 67 -10.67 -12.36 5.13
CA VAL A 67 -10.40 -12.03 6.54
C VAL A 67 -10.19 -13.34 7.29
N ASN A 68 -8.97 -13.60 7.75
CA ASN A 68 -8.66 -14.75 8.60
C ASN A 68 -9.07 -14.49 10.05
N SER A 69 -8.82 -13.27 10.54
CA SER A 69 -9.25 -12.84 11.86
C SER A 69 -9.24 -11.31 11.94
N ILE A 70 -10.13 -10.75 12.76
CA ILE A 70 -10.16 -9.33 13.10
C ILE A 70 -10.81 -9.19 14.48
N VAL A 71 -10.29 -8.30 15.32
CA VAL A 71 -10.92 -7.98 16.61
C VAL A 71 -12.21 -7.18 16.39
N GLU A 72 -13.20 -7.37 17.27
CA GLU A 72 -14.56 -6.83 17.11
C GLU A 72 -14.60 -5.30 16.94
N GLU A 73 -13.67 -4.60 17.60
CA GLU A 73 -13.54 -3.15 17.54
C GLU A 73 -13.16 -2.66 16.14
N LEU A 74 -12.39 -3.46 15.39
CA LEU A 74 -11.93 -3.15 14.04
C LEU A 74 -12.83 -3.76 12.96
N ASP A 75 -13.73 -4.70 13.31
CA ASP A 75 -14.64 -5.36 12.37
C ASP A 75 -15.84 -4.48 11.99
N LYS A 76 -15.53 -3.29 11.47
CA LYS A 76 -16.51 -2.38 10.89
C LYS A 76 -16.35 -2.43 9.38
N LYS A 77 -17.44 -2.75 8.69
CA LYS A 77 -17.49 -2.87 7.22
C LYS A 77 -16.80 -1.72 6.47
N ILE A 78 -16.96 -0.48 6.93
CA ILE A 78 -16.30 0.68 6.32
C ILE A 78 -14.78 0.60 6.48
N LEU A 79 -14.28 0.35 7.69
CA LEU A 79 -12.85 0.23 7.97
C LEU A 79 -12.22 -0.93 7.19
N VAL A 80 -12.84 -2.11 7.24
CA VAL A 80 -12.35 -3.31 6.52
C VAL A 80 -12.26 -3.03 5.02
N ASN A 81 -13.27 -2.41 4.42
CA ASN A 81 -13.24 -2.05 3.00
C ASN A 81 -12.18 -0.99 2.66
N THR A 82 -11.96 -0.03 3.56
CA THR A 82 -10.89 0.96 3.40
C THR A 82 -9.52 0.30 3.45
N LEU A 83 -9.24 -0.51 4.48
CA LEU A 83 -7.97 -1.25 4.60
C LEU A 83 -7.75 -2.22 3.44
N LYS A 84 -8.79 -2.92 3.00
CA LYS A 84 -8.75 -3.73 1.77
C LYS A 84 -8.28 -2.91 0.57
N THR A 85 -8.85 -1.73 0.37
CA THR A 85 -8.50 -0.85 -0.77
C THR A 85 -7.06 -0.36 -0.66
N ASP A 86 -6.66 0.08 0.53
CA ASP A 86 -5.34 0.62 0.82
C ASP A 86 -4.25 -0.42 0.61
N PHE A 87 -4.41 -1.59 1.24
CA PHE A 87 -3.42 -2.65 1.17
C PHE A 87 -3.40 -3.33 -0.20
N ARG A 88 -4.53 -3.44 -0.90
CA ARG A 88 -4.53 -3.91 -2.29
C ARG A 88 -3.76 -2.97 -3.20
N LEU A 89 -3.88 -1.65 -3.01
CA LEU A 89 -3.12 -0.68 -3.80
C LEU A 89 -1.62 -0.70 -3.45
N LEU A 90 -1.31 -0.80 -2.16
CA LEU A 90 0.06 -0.84 -1.65
C LEU A 90 0.83 -2.08 -2.13
N LEU A 91 0.19 -3.25 -2.10
CA LEU A 91 0.79 -4.56 -2.35
C LEU A 91 0.69 -4.99 -3.82
N ARG A 92 0.12 -4.13 -4.67
CA ARG A 92 -0.05 -4.42 -6.09
C ARG A 92 1.31 -4.55 -6.77
N ASN A 93 1.58 -5.74 -7.30
CA ASN A 93 2.86 -6.04 -7.95
C ASN A 93 2.92 -5.47 -9.38
N GLN A 94 1.83 -5.53 -10.14
CA GLN A 94 1.83 -5.18 -11.56
C GLN A 94 0.76 -4.16 -11.92
N PHE A 95 1.14 -3.19 -12.74
CA PHE A 95 0.25 -2.17 -13.27
C PHE A 95 0.28 -2.20 -14.79
N LEU A 96 -0.87 -2.47 -15.42
CA LEU A 96 -1.02 -2.38 -16.87
C LEU A 96 -1.06 -0.91 -17.27
N ILE A 97 -0.08 -0.46 -18.07
CA ILE A 97 0.10 0.95 -18.40
C ILE A 97 -0.73 1.31 -19.63
N ASN A 98 -1.58 2.33 -19.49
CA ASN A 98 -2.40 2.88 -20.56
C ASN A 98 -1.78 4.14 -21.17
N GLU A 99 -1.18 5.00 -20.34
CA GLU A 99 -0.54 6.23 -20.76
C GLU A 99 0.80 6.35 -20.03
N GLN A 100 1.81 6.88 -20.71
CA GLN A 100 3.12 7.18 -20.14
C GLN A 100 3.49 8.61 -20.48
N PHE A 101 4.03 9.31 -19.49
CA PHE A 101 4.55 10.67 -19.60
C PHE A 101 5.93 10.73 -18.99
N GLU A 102 6.64 11.82 -19.27
CA GLU A 102 7.96 12.06 -18.73
C GLU A 102 8.14 13.57 -18.55
N ASN A 103 8.75 13.99 -17.44
CA ASN A 103 9.16 15.37 -17.20
C ASN A 103 10.69 15.41 -16.98
N ALA A 104 11.26 16.51 -16.48
CA ALA A 104 12.70 16.58 -16.25
C ALA A 104 13.23 15.54 -15.24
N THR A 105 12.46 15.24 -14.20
CA THR A 105 12.89 14.46 -13.02
C THR A 105 12.31 13.05 -12.97
N ASP A 106 11.15 12.82 -13.60
CA ASP A 106 10.30 11.65 -13.35
C ASP A 106 9.78 11.03 -14.65
N LYS A 107 9.68 9.70 -14.64
CA LYS A 107 8.81 8.92 -15.51
C LYS A 107 7.47 8.77 -14.80
N VAL A 108 6.38 9.03 -15.52
CA VAL A 108 5.01 8.97 -14.96
C VAL A 108 4.20 7.96 -15.75
N TYR A 109 3.69 6.96 -15.06
CA TYR A 109 2.89 5.89 -15.66
C TYR A 109 1.46 5.96 -15.15
N LYS A 110 0.48 5.84 -16.05
CA LYS A 110 -0.93 5.85 -15.68
C LYS A 110 -1.57 4.54 -16.09
N SER A 111 -2.21 3.91 -15.11
CA SER A 111 -2.86 2.62 -15.21
C SER A 111 -4.34 2.75 -14.84
N LYS A 112 -5.21 2.14 -15.64
CA LYS A 112 -6.65 2.10 -15.37
C LYS A 112 -6.96 0.99 -14.37
N ASP A 113 -7.81 1.29 -13.40
CA ASP A 113 -8.25 0.37 -12.35
C ASP A 113 -9.78 0.44 -12.24
N GLY A 114 -10.46 -0.33 -13.09
CA GLY A 114 -11.91 -0.23 -13.27
C GLY A 114 -12.34 1.17 -13.73
N ASN A 115 -13.10 1.86 -12.88
CA ASN A 115 -13.56 3.25 -13.12
C ASN A 115 -12.61 4.31 -12.54
N ARG A 116 -11.44 3.90 -12.04
CA ARG A 116 -10.42 4.73 -11.39
C ARG A 116 -9.09 4.65 -12.14
N PHE A 117 -8.11 5.42 -11.68
CA PHE A 117 -6.77 5.44 -12.23
C PHE A 117 -5.73 5.40 -11.11
N ASN A 118 -4.63 4.70 -11.37
CA ASN A 118 -3.42 4.70 -10.57
C ASN A 118 -2.33 5.40 -11.39
N THR A 119 -1.84 6.54 -10.90
CA THR A 119 -0.71 7.26 -11.51
C THR A 119 0.53 7.02 -10.65
N LEU A 120 1.55 6.40 -11.23
CA LEU A 120 2.80 6.05 -10.59
C LEU A 120 3.88 7.04 -11.00
N PHE A 121 4.59 7.59 -10.01
CA PHE A 121 5.70 8.51 -10.22
C PHE A 121 7.01 7.83 -9.85
N VAL A 122 7.89 7.74 -10.84
CA VAL A 122 9.17 7.04 -10.73
C VAL A 122 10.27 8.04 -11.03
N SER A 123 11.16 8.27 -10.05
CA SER A 123 12.28 9.17 -10.25
C SER A 123 13.23 8.59 -11.29
N LYS A 124 13.68 9.40 -12.24
CA LYS A 124 14.73 9.00 -13.19
C LYS A 124 16.06 8.74 -12.48
N VAL A 125 16.29 9.42 -11.35
CA VAL A 125 17.47 9.22 -10.52
C VAL A 125 17.24 7.99 -9.66
N GLY A 126 18.00 6.93 -9.92
CA GLY A 126 17.90 5.66 -9.19
C GLY A 126 16.68 4.80 -9.54
N GLU A 127 15.87 5.21 -10.50
CA GLU A 127 14.68 4.48 -11.00
C GLU A 127 13.71 4.04 -9.89
N LYS A 128 13.44 4.95 -8.95
CA LYS A 128 12.68 4.64 -7.73
C LYS A 128 11.22 5.06 -7.83
N LEU A 129 10.31 4.13 -7.55
CA LEU A 129 8.91 4.45 -7.30
C LEU A 129 8.79 5.18 -5.96
N TYR A 130 8.38 6.45 -5.99
CA TYR A 130 8.25 7.26 -4.78
C TYR A 130 6.82 7.73 -4.49
N LYS A 131 5.90 7.63 -5.46
CA LYS A 131 4.50 8.00 -5.26
C LYS A 131 3.53 7.21 -6.14
N ILE A 132 2.39 6.82 -5.57
CA ILE A 132 1.21 6.35 -6.29
C ILE A 132 0.04 7.26 -5.94
N VAL A 133 -0.66 7.76 -6.95
CA VAL A 133 -1.90 8.54 -6.81
C VAL A 133 -3.06 7.72 -7.36
N HIS A 134 -3.94 7.27 -6.47
CA HIS A 134 -5.22 6.68 -6.83
C HIS A 134 -6.28 7.78 -6.94
N SER A 135 -6.92 7.87 -8.10
CA SER A 135 -7.83 8.97 -8.43
C SER A 135 -9.10 8.50 -9.12
N SER A 136 -10.17 9.29 -8.97
CA SER A 136 -11.27 9.28 -9.94
C SER A 136 -10.87 10.06 -11.19
N LYS A 137 -11.80 10.23 -12.13
CA LYS A 137 -11.59 11.11 -13.30
C LYS A 137 -11.20 12.55 -12.95
N THR A 138 -11.56 13.02 -11.75
CA THR A 138 -11.47 14.45 -11.40
C THR A 138 -10.81 14.75 -10.07
N LYS A 139 -10.66 13.77 -9.16
CA LYS A 139 -10.15 14.00 -7.80
C LYS A 139 -9.26 12.86 -7.35
N GLU A 140 -8.13 13.21 -6.72
CA GLU A 140 -7.33 12.28 -5.94
C GLU A 140 -8.16 11.69 -4.79
N LYS A 141 -7.85 10.45 -4.41
CA LYS A 141 -8.55 9.71 -3.37
C LYS A 141 -7.58 9.19 -2.34
N ILE A 142 -6.51 8.54 -2.81
CA ILE A 142 -5.47 7.97 -1.96
C ILE A 142 -4.13 8.33 -2.59
N ASN A 143 -3.24 8.87 -1.77
CA ASN A 143 -1.85 9.08 -2.14
C ASN A 143 -0.98 8.18 -1.29
N ILE A 144 -0.21 7.30 -1.92
CA ILE A 144 0.83 6.52 -1.27
C ILE A 144 2.17 7.16 -1.61
N ASN A 145 2.93 7.56 -0.60
CA ASN A 145 4.28 8.08 -0.77
C ASN A 145 5.28 7.12 -0.15
N PHE A 146 6.41 6.91 -0.82
CA PHE A 146 7.50 6.04 -0.39
C PHE A 146 8.76 6.89 -0.24
N VAL A 147 9.44 6.74 0.90
CA VAL A 147 10.82 7.18 1.12
C VAL A 147 11.65 5.90 1.13
N SER A 148 12.66 5.84 0.26
CA SER A 148 13.40 4.61 -0.01
C SER A 148 14.86 4.88 -0.39
N GLU A 149 15.82 4.29 0.32
CA GLU A 149 17.25 4.30 -0.06
C GLU A 149 17.56 3.24 -1.13
N ASN A 150 16.76 2.16 -1.23
CA ASN A 150 16.89 1.10 -2.25
C ASN A 150 15.53 0.73 -2.89
N ASN A 151 15.48 -0.32 -3.72
CA ASN A 151 14.25 -0.80 -4.37
C ASN A 151 13.70 -2.09 -3.72
N ILE A 152 14.07 -2.37 -2.46
CA ILE A 152 13.64 -3.56 -1.73
C ILE A 152 12.71 -3.14 -0.58
N PHE A 153 13.18 -2.20 0.24
CA PHE A 153 12.45 -1.67 1.40
C PHE A 153 12.29 -0.17 1.27
N ALA A 154 11.06 0.33 1.45
CA ALA A 154 10.85 1.74 1.72
C ALA A 154 11.05 1.97 3.22
N GLU A 155 11.92 2.89 3.63
CA GLU A 155 12.09 3.19 5.07
C GLU A 155 10.83 3.83 5.66
N LYS A 156 10.06 4.55 4.84
CA LYS A 156 8.78 5.13 5.23
C LYS A 156 7.76 5.04 4.11
N ILE A 157 6.55 4.64 4.47
CA ILE A 157 5.38 4.60 3.59
C ILE A 157 4.27 5.41 4.24
N VAL A 158 3.64 6.30 3.49
CA VAL A 158 2.50 7.09 3.96
C VAL A 158 1.34 6.91 3.00
N ILE A 159 0.26 6.30 3.48
CA ILE A 159 -1.03 6.22 2.79
C ILE A 159 -1.92 7.34 3.33
N GLN A 160 -2.26 8.29 2.49
CA GLN A 160 -3.07 9.45 2.83
C GLN A 160 -4.37 9.44 2.03
N HIS A 161 -5.51 9.35 2.73
CA HIS A 161 -6.81 9.57 2.11
C HIS A 161 -7.10 11.07 1.98
N GLN A 162 -7.70 11.45 0.85
CA GLN A 162 -8.06 12.83 0.53
C GLN A 162 -9.54 13.14 0.81
N ASN A 163 -10.38 12.11 0.92
CA ASN A 163 -11.83 12.24 1.10
C ASN A 163 -12.32 11.82 2.48
N ILE A 164 -11.48 11.15 3.28
CA ILE A 164 -11.78 10.77 4.66
C ILE A 164 -10.58 11.13 5.54
N LYS A 165 -10.82 11.36 6.83
CA LYS A 165 -9.77 11.63 7.82
C LYS A 165 -9.07 10.32 8.21
N LEU A 166 -8.38 9.70 7.26
CA LEU A 166 -7.62 8.47 7.45
C LEU A 166 -6.20 8.65 6.91
N ARG A 167 -5.23 8.23 7.72
CA ARG A 167 -3.81 8.24 7.38
C ARG A 167 -3.15 7.00 7.98
N ILE A 168 -2.31 6.33 7.21
CA ILE A 168 -1.50 5.19 7.67
C ILE A 168 -0.04 5.54 7.41
N GLU A 169 0.77 5.55 8.46
CA GLU A 169 2.21 5.67 8.37
C GLU A 169 2.85 4.34 8.74
N LEU A 170 3.69 3.82 7.85
CA LEU A 170 4.50 2.62 8.08
C LEU A 170 5.96 3.04 8.08
N ASN A 171 6.67 2.80 9.17
CA ASN A 171 8.10 3.09 9.29
C ASN A 171 8.83 1.75 9.42
N TYR A 172 9.79 1.50 8.53
CA TYR A 172 10.48 0.23 8.47
C TYR A 172 11.10 -0.09 9.82
N PHE A 173 10.83 -1.29 10.33
CA PHE A 173 11.38 -1.72 11.59
C PHE A 173 12.82 -2.19 11.36
N LYS A 174 13.79 -1.28 11.51
CA LYS A 174 15.20 -1.66 11.62
C LYS A 174 15.37 -2.41 12.95
N GLN A 175 15.68 -3.70 12.87
CA GLN A 175 16.24 -4.46 14.00
C GLN A 175 17.66 -4.00 14.29
#